data_AF-A0A399Q8C4-F1
#
_entry.id   AF-A0A399Q8C4-F1
#
_cell.length_a   1.000
_cell.length_b   1.000
_cell.length_c   1.000
_cell.angle_alpha   90.00
_cell.angle_beta   90.00
_cell.angle_gamma   90.00
#
_symmetry.space_group_name_H-M   'P 1'
#
loop_
_entity.id
_entity.type
_entity.pdbx_description
1 polymer ?
#
loop_
_entity_poly.entity_id
_entity_poly.type
_entity_poly.pdbx_seq_one_letter_code
_entity_poly.pdbx_strand_id
1 'polypeptide(L)'
;MGREVVVVLGFGNTGPRANRINRYRVRAALRSMDPRAASTALVLCGGSVMGDEPEARILARFARDELGYAGPVVLEEASTSTRENVANAIPLIEDADTIRIVSDPVHAEEARGYLRAARPDLADRLARADDYRFGEMTWMKPLAIAVALLRRARSS
;
A
#
# COMPACT_ATOMS: atom_id res chain seq x y z
N MET A 1 -0.07 -15.04 -19.33
CA MET A 1 -0.79 -14.28 -18.30
C MET A 1 -0.36 -14.87 -16.97
N GLY A 2 0.23 -14.07 -16.09
CA GLY A 2 0.82 -14.54 -14.83
C GLY A 2 -0.05 -14.22 -13.61
N ARG A 3 0.45 -14.59 -12.43
CA ARG A 3 -0.08 -14.18 -11.14
C ARG A 3 0.35 -12.75 -10.82
N GLU A 4 -0.63 -11.90 -10.55
CA GLU A 4 -0.43 -10.52 -10.12
C GLU A 4 -0.66 -10.39 -8.61
N VAL A 5 0.16 -9.58 -7.97
CA VAL A 5 -0.09 -9.12 -6.60
C VAL A 5 -0.02 -7.60 -6.54
N VAL A 6 -1.08 -7.00 -5.99
CA VAL A 6 -1.16 -5.56 -5.73
C VAL A 6 -1.08 -5.34 -4.22
N VAL A 7 0.00 -4.70 -3.78
CA VAL A 7 0.29 -4.42 -2.38
C VAL A 7 -0.13 -2.99 -2.05
N VAL A 8 -0.96 -2.83 -1.02
CA VAL A 8 -1.32 -1.52 -0.47
C VAL A 8 -0.63 -1.34 0.87
N LEU A 9 0.17 -0.28 0.97
CA LEU A 9 0.76 0.09 2.25
C LEU A 9 -0.27 0.91 3.05
N GLY A 10 -0.47 0.58 4.31
CA GLY A 10 -1.30 1.33 5.24
C GLY A 10 -0.73 2.72 5.55
N PHE A 11 -1.61 3.61 6.03
CA PHE A 11 -1.26 4.90 6.60
C PHE A 11 -2.03 5.10 7.90
N GLY A 12 -1.36 5.66 8.91
CA GLY A 12 -1.89 5.98 10.24
C GLY A 12 -3.39 6.26 10.29
N ASN A 13 -4.16 5.33 10.86
CA ASN A 13 -5.61 5.43 10.96
C ASN A 13 -6.07 5.39 12.43
N THR A 14 -6.73 6.45 12.89
CA THR A 14 -7.15 6.58 14.31
C THR A 14 -8.52 5.95 14.60
N GLY A 15 -9.41 5.88 13.61
CA GLY A 15 -10.77 5.37 13.76
C GLY A 15 -11.02 4.04 13.05
N PRO A 16 -12.21 3.45 13.21
CA PRO A 16 -12.56 2.16 12.58
C PRO A 16 -12.85 2.26 11.08
N ARG A 17 -12.94 3.49 10.54
CA ARG A 17 -13.17 3.76 9.11
C ARG A 17 -11.89 4.22 8.44
N ALA A 18 -11.66 3.75 7.22
CA ALA A 18 -10.52 4.17 6.41
C ALA A 18 -10.55 5.70 6.21
N ASN A 19 -9.46 6.37 6.59
CA ASN A 19 -9.25 7.79 6.36
C ASN A 19 -9.11 8.08 4.85
N ARG A 20 -9.02 9.36 4.47
CA ARG A 20 -9.00 9.75 3.05
C ARG A 20 -7.80 9.17 2.28
N ILE A 21 -6.64 9.00 2.94
CA ILE A 21 -5.41 8.48 2.34
C ILE A 21 -5.55 6.98 2.07
N ASN A 22 -5.98 6.20 3.07
CA ASN A 22 -6.21 4.76 2.92
C ASN A 22 -7.30 4.47 1.87
N ARG A 23 -8.37 5.27 1.85
CA ARG A 23 -9.41 5.17 0.82
C ARG A 23 -8.87 5.43 -0.59
N TYR A 24 -8.00 6.43 -0.73
CA TYR A 24 -7.35 6.71 -2.01
C TYR A 24 -6.48 5.53 -2.45
N ARG A 25 -5.60 5.04 -1.57
CA ARG A 25 -4.67 3.96 -1.88
C ARG A 25 -5.40 2.66 -2.26
N VAL A 26 -6.47 2.29 -1.55
CA VAL A 26 -7.26 1.11 -1.93
C VAL A 26 -7.93 1.28 -3.29
N ARG A 27 -8.52 2.46 -3.59
CA ARG A 27 -9.07 2.71 -4.94
C ARG A 27 -8.00 2.67 -6.02
N ALA A 28 -6.82 3.23 -5.74
CA ALA A 28 -5.67 3.19 -6.64
C ALA A 28 -5.20 1.75 -6.89
N ALA A 29 -5.23 0.88 -5.89
CA ALA A 29 -4.91 -0.53 -6.04
C ALA A 29 -5.91 -1.26 -6.92
N LEU A 30 -7.22 -1.11 -6.67
CA LEU A 30 -8.24 -1.79 -7.47
C LEU A 30 -8.21 -1.35 -8.94
N ARG A 31 -7.96 -0.06 -9.23
CA ARG A 31 -7.82 0.41 -10.62
C ARG A 31 -6.53 -0.05 -11.30
N SER A 32 -5.50 -0.42 -10.52
CA SER A 32 -4.19 -0.84 -11.05
C SER A 32 -4.12 -2.32 -11.43
N MET A 33 -5.17 -3.10 -11.12
CA MET A 33 -5.21 -4.52 -11.43
C MET A 33 -5.27 -4.73 -12.94
N ASP A 34 -4.42 -5.61 -13.47
CA ASP A 34 -4.44 -5.95 -14.89
C ASP A 34 -5.63 -6.88 -15.18
N PRO A 35 -6.63 -6.45 -15.98
CA PRO A 35 -7.74 -7.33 -16.37
C PRO A 35 -7.28 -8.55 -17.19
N ARG A 36 -6.03 -8.57 -17.65
CA ARG A 36 -5.40 -9.69 -18.35
C ARG A 36 -4.58 -10.60 -17.44
N ALA A 37 -4.42 -10.31 -16.15
CA ALA A 37 -3.76 -11.22 -15.23
C ALA A 37 -4.53 -12.54 -15.14
N ALA A 38 -3.83 -13.67 -15.00
CA ALA A 38 -4.50 -14.96 -14.82
C ALA A 38 -5.17 -15.06 -13.44
N SER A 39 -4.58 -14.38 -12.45
CA SER A 39 -5.15 -14.16 -11.12
C SER A 39 -4.54 -12.92 -10.51
N THR A 40 -5.29 -12.24 -9.65
CA THR A 40 -4.82 -11.08 -8.88
C THR A 40 -5.13 -11.28 -7.40
N ALA A 41 -4.15 -11.05 -6.53
CA ALA A 41 -4.35 -10.94 -5.10
C ALA A 41 -4.09 -9.50 -4.62
N LEU A 42 -4.97 -9.00 -3.75
CA LEU A 42 -4.80 -7.73 -3.05
C LEU A 42 -4.15 -7.98 -1.69
N VAL A 43 -2.92 -7.54 -1.51
CA VAL A 43 -2.22 -7.59 -0.21
C VAL A 43 -2.39 -6.24 0.47
N LEU A 44 -2.91 -6.24 1.69
CA LEU A 44 -3.12 -5.04 2.50
C LEU A 44 -2.21 -5.09 3.71
N CYS A 45 -1.26 -4.17 3.79
CA CYS A 45 -0.25 -4.13 4.84
C CYS A 45 -0.54 -3.00 5.84
N GLY A 46 -0.23 -3.25 7.11
CA GLY A 46 -0.25 -2.25 8.16
C GLY A 46 -0.90 -2.76 9.44
N GLY A 47 -0.17 -2.63 10.54
CA GLY A 47 -0.60 -2.90 11.90
C GLY A 47 -1.23 -1.69 12.57
N SER A 48 -1.32 -1.76 13.90
CA SER A 48 -1.99 -0.78 14.76
C SER A 48 -1.04 0.39 15.10
N VAL A 49 -0.90 1.37 14.20
CA VAL A 49 0.04 2.51 14.38
C VAL A 49 -0.58 3.68 15.15
N MET A 50 -1.79 4.09 14.77
CA MET A 50 -2.48 5.28 15.32
C MET A 50 -3.79 4.96 16.03
N GLY A 51 -4.20 3.69 16.05
CA GLY A 51 -5.42 3.20 16.67
C GLY A 51 -5.26 1.72 17.02
N ASP A 52 -6.28 1.14 17.65
CA ASP A 52 -6.19 -0.22 18.21
C ASP A 52 -6.34 -1.32 17.15
N GLU A 53 -6.96 -1.00 16.01
CA GLU A 53 -7.18 -1.94 14.92
C GLU A 53 -6.08 -1.83 13.84
N PRO A 54 -5.54 -2.96 13.35
CA PRO A 54 -4.61 -2.96 12.24
C PRO A 54 -5.15 -2.25 11.01
N GLU A 55 -4.33 -1.39 10.41
CA GLU A 55 -4.69 -0.69 9.17
C GLU A 55 -5.14 -1.67 8.09
N ALA A 56 -4.46 -2.81 7.94
CA ALA A 56 -4.82 -3.86 6.98
C ALA A 56 -6.31 -4.29 7.06
N ARG A 57 -6.87 -4.44 8.27
CA ARG A 57 -8.30 -4.78 8.45
C ARG A 57 -9.22 -3.64 8.02
N ILE A 58 -8.85 -2.41 8.38
CA ILE A 58 -9.59 -1.21 8.00
C ILE A 58 -9.62 -1.06 6.47
N LEU A 59 -8.49 -1.28 5.81
CA LEU A 59 -8.39 -1.27 4.35
C LEU A 59 -9.23 -2.40 3.73
N ALA A 60 -9.21 -3.59 4.33
CA ALA A 60 -9.96 -4.75 3.83
C ALA A 60 -11.46 -4.52 3.89
N ARG A 61 -11.95 -3.98 5.01
CA ARG A 61 -13.34 -3.59 5.19
C ARG A 61 -13.77 -2.57 4.14
N PHE A 62 -12.93 -1.56 3.90
CA PHE A 62 -13.21 -0.56 2.87
C PHE A 62 -13.25 -1.18 1.46
N ALA A 63 -12.33 -2.09 1.13
CA ALA A 63 -12.32 -2.78 -0.16
C ALA A 63 -13.56 -3.66 -0.36
N ARG A 64 -13.98 -4.42 0.66
CA ARG A 64 -15.12 -5.34 0.60
C ARG A 64 -16.46 -4.62 0.69
N ASP A 65 -16.67 -3.88 1.76
CA ASP A 65 -18.00 -3.43 2.16
C ASP A 65 -18.42 -2.16 1.41
N GLU A 66 -17.46 -1.29 1.08
CA GLU A 66 -17.74 -0.02 0.40
C GLU A 66 -17.44 -0.05 -1.10
N LEU A 67 -16.43 -0.81 -1.55
CA LEU A 67 -16.07 -0.90 -2.96
C LEU A 67 -16.54 -2.19 -3.65
N GLY A 68 -17.09 -3.16 -2.90
CA GLY A 68 -17.61 -4.41 -3.45
C GLY A 68 -16.55 -5.33 -4.05
N TYR A 69 -15.27 -5.20 -3.64
CA TYR A 69 -14.21 -6.06 -4.17
C TYR A 69 -14.45 -7.51 -3.75
N ALA A 70 -14.60 -8.41 -4.73
CA ALA A 70 -14.87 -9.83 -4.49
C ALA A 70 -13.62 -10.72 -4.60
N GLY A 71 -12.51 -10.22 -5.12
CA GLY A 71 -11.29 -11.01 -5.36
C GLY A 71 -10.50 -11.41 -4.10
N PRO A 72 -9.42 -12.19 -4.23
CA PRO A 72 -8.56 -12.60 -3.12
C PRO A 72 -7.97 -11.40 -2.35
N VAL A 73 -8.04 -11.45 -1.01
CA VAL A 73 -7.42 -10.46 -0.12
C VAL A 73 -6.52 -11.19 0.88
N VAL A 74 -5.31 -10.69 1.06
CA VAL A 74 -4.35 -11.17 2.05
C VAL A 74 -3.99 -10.00 2.97
N LEU A 75 -3.97 -10.24 4.28
CA LEU A 75 -3.68 -9.21 5.28
C LEU A 75 -2.29 -9.42 5.86
N GLU A 76 -1.56 -8.32 6.00
CA GLU A 76 -0.34 -8.23 6.79
C GLU A 76 -0.57 -7.20 7.90
N GLU A 77 -0.65 -7.67 9.14
CA GLU A 77 -1.21 -6.90 10.26
C GLU A 77 -0.17 -6.47 11.30
N ALA A 78 1.11 -6.75 11.06
CA ALA A 78 2.18 -6.56 12.05
C ALA A 78 2.98 -5.28 11.80
N SER A 79 3.03 -4.78 10.57
CA SER A 79 3.91 -3.67 10.20
C SER A 79 3.52 -2.33 10.81
N THR A 80 4.48 -1.65 11.44
CA THR A 80 4.32 -0.31 12.01
C THR A 80 5.12 0.77 11.25
N SER A 81 5.86 0.37 10.21
CA SER A 81 6.67 1.27 9.37
C SER A 81 6.65 0.85 7.90
N THR A 82 7.03 1.75 6.99
CA THR A 82 7.17 1.43 5.55
C THR A 82 8.16 0.30 5.30
N ARG A 83 9.26 0.25 6.05
CA ARG A 83 10.26 -0.82 5.96
C ARG A 83 9.70 -2.17 6.38
N GLU A 84 8.96 -2.22 7.49
CA GLU A 84 8.29 -3.43 7.96
C GLU A 84 7.21 -3.89 6.98
N ASN A 85 6.41 -2.96 6.44
CA ASN A 85 5.41 -3.30 5.42
C ASN A 85 6.05 -4.05 4.25
N VAL A 86 7.18 -3.55 3.74
CA VAL A 86 7.90 -4.22 2.64
C VAL A 86 8.45 -5.57 3.09
N ALA A 87 9.12 -5.63 4.23
CA ALA A 87 9.72 -6.86 4.73
C ALA A 87 8.68 -7.98 4.93
N ASN A 88 7.53 -7.64 5.52
CA ASN A 88 6.45 -8.58 5.80
C ASN A 88 5.61 -8.91 4.56
N ALA A 89 5.62 -8.03 3.54
CA ALA A 89 4.99 -8.32 2.24
C ALA A 89 5.80 -9.30 1.38
N ILE A 90 7.13 -9.38 1.53
CA ILE A 90 8.00 -10.27 0.73
C ILE A 90 7.47 -11.73 0.64
N PRO A 91 7.16 -12.44 1.74
CA PRO A 91 6.65 -13.81 1.66
C PRO A 91 5.27 -13.91 0.98
N LEU A 92 4.51 -12.81 0.91
CA LEU A 92 3.17 -12.79 0.31
C LEU A 92 3.20 -12.54 -1.21
N ILE A 93 4.34 -12.07 -1.73
CA ILE A 93 4.50 -11.66 -3.13
C ILE A 93 5.55 -12.49 -3.89
N GLU A 94 6.21 -13.45 -3.24
CA GLU A 94 7.35 -14.16 -3.84
C GLU A 94 6.99 -14.96 -5.11
N ASP A 95 5.78 -15.51 -5.14
CA ASP A 95 5.23 -16.27 -6.26
C ASP A 95 4.56 -15.37 -7.33
N ALA A 96 4.60 -14.05 -7.16
CA ALA A 96 4.01 -13.14 -8.13
C ALA A 96 4.91 -12.98 -9.36
N ASP A 97 4.31 -13.05 -10.54
CA ASP A 97 4.96 -12.69 -11.80
C ASP A 97 4.98 -11.17 -11.99
N THR A 98 4.01 -10.47 -11.39
CA THR A 98 3.87 -9.02 -11.46
C THR A 98 3.47 -8.46 -10.11
N ILE A 99 4.25 -7.48 -9.64
CA ILE A 99 4.06 -6.85 -8.34
C ILE A 99 3.76 -5.37 -8.56
N ARG A 100 2.72 -4.85 -7.92
CA ARG A 100 2.46 -3.40 -7.85
C ARG A 100 2.41 -2.95 -6.41
N ILE A 101 3.18 -1.92 -6.06
CA ILE A 101 3.15 -1.30 -4.73
C ILE A 101 2.40 0.01 -4.84
N VAL A 102 1.36 0.17 -4.01
CA VAL A 102 0.49 1.33 -3.96
C VAL A 102 0.69 2.05 -2.63
N SER A 103 1.15 3.30 -2.73
CA SER A 103 1.31 4.20 -1.59
C SER A 103 1.23 5.66 -2.08
N ASP A 104 1.49 6.64 -1.22
CA ASP A 104 1.80 8.00 -1.72
C ASP A 104 3.20 8.02 -2.35
N PRO A 105 3.52 9.01 -3.22
CA PRO A 105 4.73 8.98 -4.03
C PRO A 105 6.04 8.86 -3.23
N VAL A 106 6.13 9.49 -2.06
CA VAL A 106 7.35 9.45 -1.24
C VAL A 106 7.53 8.04 -0.68
N HIS A 107 6.48 7.48 -0.07
CA HIS A 107 6.56 6.14 0.51
C HIS A 107 6.56 5.03 -0.54
N ALA A 108 6.01 5.25 -1.74
CA ALA A 108 6.07 4.30 -2.84
C ALA A 108 7.51 4.12 -3.34
N GLU A 109 8.23 5.23 -3.56
CA GLU A 109 9.66 5.17 -3.92
C GLU A 109 10.51 4.59 -2.78
N GLU A 110 10.23 4.98 -1.53
CA GLU A 110 10.90 4.42 -0.36
C GLU A 110 10.69 2.89 -0.27
N ALA A 111 9.46 2.41 -0.49
CA ALA A 111 9.13 0.99 -0.46
C ALA A 111 9.80 0.20 -1.60
N ARG A 112 9.82 0.76 -2.82
CA ARG A 112 10.54 0.18 -3.97
C ARG A 112 12.04 0.09 -3.69
N GLY A 113 12.61 1.09 -3.02
CA GLY A 113 13.99 1.08 -2.54
C GLY A 113 14.27 -0.04 -1.55
N TYR A 114 13.43 -0.18 -0.51
CA TYR A 114 13.56 -1.28 0.45
C TYR A 114 13.41 -2.65 -0.21
N LEU A 115 12.47 -2.82 -1.14
CA LEU A 115 12.28 -4.09 -1.84
C LEU A 115 13.51 -4.42 -2.69
N ARG A 116 14.04 -3.46 -3.46
CA ARG A 116 15.23 -3.66 -4.28
C ARG A 116 16.47 -4.00 -3.45
N ALA A 117 16.61 -3.43 -2.25
CA ALA A 117 17.70 -3.76 -1.35
C ALA A 117 17.58 -5.18 -0.76
N ALA A 118 16.36 -5.63 -0.45
CA ALA A 118 16.13 -6.93 0.20
C ALA A 118 16.01 -8.09 -0.80
N ARG A 119 15.32 -7.87 -1.93
CA ARG A 119 14.96 -8.87 -2.95
C ARG A 119 15.00 -8.24 -4.35
N PRO A 120 16.19 -8.04 -4.94
CA PRO A 120 16.33 -7.51 -6.30
C PRO A 120 15.50 -8.27 -7.34
N ASP A 121 15.41 -9.60 -7.19
CA ASP A 121 14.65 -10.49 -8.06
C ASP A 121 13.13 -10.24 -8.06
N LEU A 122 12.58 -9.75 -6.94
CA LEU A 122 11.19 -9.32 -6.85
C LEU A 122 11.03 -7.87 -7.34
N ALA A 123 12.05 -7.03 -7.13
CA ALA A 123 12.04 -5.66 -7.63
C ALA A 123 12.03 -5.60 -9.17
N ASP A 124 12.63 -6.57 -9.85
CA ASP A 124 12.58 -6.69 -11.31
C ASP A 124 11.17 -7.02 -11.84
N ARG A 125 10.27 -7.50 -10.99
CA ARG A 125 8.87 -7.79 -11.30
C ARG A 125 7.93 -6.63 -10.98
N LEU A 126 8.47 -5.49 -10.54
CA LEU A 126 7.67 -4.31 -10.23
C LEU A 126 7.08 -3.70 -11.51
N ALA A 127 5.76 -3.64 -11.56
CA ALA A 127 5.02 -2.87 -12.56
C ALA A 127 4.55 -1.52 -11.97
N ARG A 128 4.24 -0.58 -12.87
CA ARG A 128 3.61 0.68 -12.45
C ARG A 128 2.22 0.40 -11.87
N ALA A 129 1.99 0.95 -10.68
CA ALA A 129 0.65 1.17 -10.19
C ALA A 129 0.10 2.45 -10.81
N ASP A 130 -1.20 2.50 -11.04
CA ASP A 130 -1.92 3.75 -11.29
C ASP A 130 -2.12 4.49 -9.96
N ASP A 131 -1.07 4.68 -9.16
CA ASP A 131 -1.10 5.45 -7.92
C ASP A 131 -0.87 6.95 -8.16
N TYR A 132 -0.55 7.34 -9.40
CA TYR A 132 -0.21 8.71 -9.79
C TYR A 132 -1.17 9.29 -10.84
N ARG A 133 -2.07 10.21 -10.43
CA ARG A 133 -2.77 11.13 -11.35
C ARG A 133 -2.40 12.59 -11.03
N PHE A 134 -1.68 13.23 -11.94
CA PHE A 134 -1.42 14.66 -11.92
C PHE A 134 -2.76 15.42 -11.98
N GLY A 135 -3.14 16.10 -10.88
CA GLY A 135 -4.42 16.81 -10.73
C GLY A 135 -5.28 16.36 -9.55
N GLU A 136 -5.18 15.10 -9.11
CA GLU A 136 -5.89 14.61 -7.90
C GLU A 136 -5.19 15.03 -6.58
N MET A 137 -3.99 15.62 -6.69
CA MET A 137 -3.06 15.84 -5.57
C MET A 137 -2.96 17.30 -5.10
N THR A 138 -3.83 18.20 -5.58
CA THR A 138 -3.86 19.61 -5.13
C THR A 138 -4.09 19.73 -3.62
N TRP A 139 -4.70 18.70 -2.99
CA TRP A 139 -4.94 18.64 -1.55
C TRP A 139 -3.88 17.89 -0.71
N MET A 140 -2.86 17.24 -1.32
CA MET A 140 -1.80 16.55 -0.54
C MET A 140 -0.53 17.38 -0.32
N LYS A 141 -0.41 18.57 -0.92
CA LYS A 141 0.66 19.53 -0.60
C LYS A 141 0.77 19.84 0.91
N PRO A 142 -0.32 20.05 1.67
CA PRO A 142 -0.25 20.26 3.12
C PRO A 142 0.24 19.02 3.87
N LEU A 143 -0.07 17.81 3.39
CA LEU A 143 0.31 16.57 4.05
C LEU A 143 1.81 16.29 3.92
N ALA A 144 2.40 16.54 2.74
CA ALA A 144 3.84 16.46 2.54
C ALA A 144 4.59 17.42 3.48
N ILE A 145 4.05 18.61 3.70
CA ILE A 145 4.57 19.58 4.67
C ILE A 145 4.44 19.05 6.10
N ALA A 146 3.28 18.50 6.49
CA ALA A 146 3.07 17.95 7.82
C ALA A 146 4.00 16.76 8.14
N VAL A 147 4.21 15.85 7.18
CA VAL A 147 5.16 14.74 7.33
C VAL A 147 6.60 15.24 7.43
N ALA A 148 6.98 16.25 6.64
CA ALA A 148 8.31 16.87 6.75
C ALA A 148 8.52 17.55 8.11
N LEU A 149 7.50 18.21 8.66
CA LEU A 149 7.54 18.83 10.00
C LEU A 149 7.63 17.79 11.11
N LEU A 150 6.88 16.69 11.02
CA LEU A 150 6.94 15.58 11.98
C LEU A 150 8.30 14.86 11.95
N ARG A 151 8.91 14.68 10.76
CA ARG A 151 10.27 14.15 10.63
C ARG A 151 11.30 15.09 11.24
N ARG A 152 11.13 16.41 11.14
CA ARG A 152 12.03 17.41 11.74
C ARG A 152 11.93 17.47 13.27
N ALA A 153 10.73 17.29 13.83
CA ALA A 153 10.51 17.26 15.27
C ALA A 153 11.05 15.99 15.97
N ARG A 154 11.23 14.90 15.23
CA ARG A 154 11.83 13.64 15.74
C ARG A 154 13.37 13.60 15.65
N SER A 155 13.98 14.63 15.07
CA SER A 155 15.42 14.77 14.88
C SER A 155 16.02 15.91 15.70
N SER A 156 15.29 16.40 16.71
CA SER A 156 15.70 17.46 17.66
C SER A 156 15.49 17.00 19.09
#